data_AF-A0A966QQ60-F1
#
_entry.id   AF-A0A966QQ60-F1
#
_cell.length_a   1.000
_cell.length_b   1.000
_cell.length_c   1.000
_cell.angle_alpha   90.00
_cell.angle_beta   90.00
_cell.angle_gamma   90.00
#
_symmetry.space_group_name_H-M   'P 1'
#
loop_
_entity.id
_entity.type
_entity.pdbx_description
1 polymer ?
#
loop_
_entity_poly.entity_id
_entity_poly.type
_entity_poly.pdbx_seq_one_letter_code
_entity_poly.pdbx_strand_id
1 'polypeptide(L)'
;MVQLVTPSETPVRGIVVADANDCVSVYGSHLLHSALDAAGVAWRWAVASAVPPHRLRSNEVSALPTHVRKIVPRVAVADPDRLATAELVIGFTELRWPVVDHVRALHCPAPALALPDFIDDGEALATRPLNFAALSDAAMRHALARPGASATRSSANVSDDDFWTGLADVCARFAALLQRVND
;
A
#
# COMPACT_ATOMS: atom_id res chain seq x y z
N MET A 1 -19.08 32.41 -26.49
CA MET A 1 -19.40 31.12 -25.88
C MET A 1 -18.09 30.55 -25.36
N VAL A 2 -17.79 30.73 -24.07
CA VAL A 2 -16.54 30.24 -23.47
C VAL A 2 -16.80 28.82 -22.99
N GLN A 3 -16.18 27.83 -23.62
CA GLN A 3 -16.16 26.47 -23.10
C GLN A 3 -15.32 26.48 -21.81
N LEU A 4 -16.01 26.33 -20.67
CA LEU A 4 -15.40 25.90 -19.43
C LEU A 4 -14.86 24.49 -19.66
N VAL A 5 -13.55 24.39 -19.92
CA VAL A 5 -12.83 23.14 -19.82
C VAL A 5 -12.81 22.79 -18.34
N THR A 6 -13.71 21.91 -17.91
CA THR A 6 -13.55 21.21 -16.64
C THR A 6 -12.23 20.47 -16.69
N PRO A 7 -11.31 20.65 -15.73
CA PRO A 7 -10.14 19.79 -15.67
C PRO A 7 -10.66 18.36 -15.58
N SER A 8 -10.19 17.47 -16.47
CA SER A 8 -10.43 16.05 -16.28
C SER A 8 -9.76 15.70 -14.97
N GLU A 9 -10.54 15.49 -13.91
CA GLU A 9 -10.03 14.91 -12.67
C GLU A 9 -9.46 13.54 -13.06
N THR A 10 -8.15 13.46 -13.17
CA THR A 10 -7.47 12.16 -13.25
C THR A 10 -7.92 11.36 -12.04
N PRO A 11 -8.55 10.18 -12.23
CA PRO A 11 -9.08 9.42 -11.13
C PRO A 11 -7.96 9.07 -10.15
N VAL A 12 -8.18 9.36 -8.88
CA VAL A 12 -7.23 9.00 -7.83
C VAL A 12 -7.29 7.50 -7.63
N ARG A 13 -6.17 6.82 -7.89
CA ARG A 13 -6.02 5.38 -7.81
C ARG A 13 -5.97 4.93 -6.35
N GLY A 14 -6.72 3.89 -6.00
CA GLY A 14 -6.87 3.42 -4.62
C GLY A 14 -5.88 2.33 -4.23
N ILE A 15 -5.12 2.53 -3.14
CA ILE A 15 -4.26 1.51 -2.51
C ILE A 15 -4.78 1.24 -1.10
N VAL A 16 -5.11 -0.02 -0.82
CA VAL A 16 -5.48 -0.48 0.51
C VAL A 16 -4.33 -1.25 1.14
N VAL A 17 -3.86 -0.80 2.30
CA VAL A 17 -2.87 -1.51 3.10
C VAL A 17 -3.59 -2.42 4.09
N ALA A 18 -3.61 -3.70 3.78
CA ALA A 18 -4.26 -4.75 4.55
C ALA A 18 -3.23 -5.68 5.17
N ASP A 19 -2.34 -5.15 6.02
CA ASP A 19 -1.38 -5.98 6.74
C ASP A 19 -2.04 -6.76 7.89
N ALA A 20 -1.55 -7.98 8.13
CA ALA A 20 -1.97 -8.84 9.23
C ALA A 20 -1.63 -8.24 10.60
N ASN A 21 -0.52 -7.51 10.72
CA ASN A 21 -0.16 -6.77 11.93
C ASN A 21 -0.79 -5.36 11.91
N ASP A 22 -1.57 -5.03 12.94
CA ASP A 22 -2.28 -3.76 13.06
C ASP A 22 -1.34 -2.55 13.01
N CYS A 23 -0.21 -2.60 13.72
CA CYS A 23 0.79 -1.53 13.71
C CYS A 23 1.43 -1.37 12.33
N VAL A 24 1.80 -2.47 11.69
CA VAL A 24 2.39 -2.43 10.34
C VAL A 24 1.38 -1.88 9.33
N SER A 25 0.10 -2.24 9.43
CA SER A 25 -0.95 -1.70 8.57
C SER A 25 -1.06 -0.18 8.72
N VAL A 26 -1.13 0.34 9.95
CA VAL A 26 -1.30 1.78 10.21
C VAL A 26 -0.05 2.58 9.87
N TYR A 27 1.10 2.21 10.45
CA TYR A 27 2.35 2.95 10.24
C TYR A 27 2.90 2.74 8.83
N GLY A 28 2.76 1.55 8.25
CA GLY A 28 3.12 1.28 6.85
C GLY A 28 2.28 2.10 5.87
N SER A 29 0.97 2.28 6.13
CA SER A 29 0.14 3.20 5.34
C SER A 29 0.65 4.64 5.40
N HIS A 30 1.07 5.08 6.59
CA HIS A 30 1.61 6.42 6.76
C HIS A 30 2.94 6.61 6.03
N LEU A 31 3.84 5.63 6.12
CA LEU A 31 5.10 5.64 5.39
C LEU A 31 4.90 5.64 3.89
N LEU A 32 3.99 4.81 3.38
CA LEU A 32 3.69 4.77 1.95
C LEU A 32 3.09 6.09 1.46
N HIS A 33 2.13 6.64 2.20
CA HIS A 33 1.57 7.95 1.85
C HIS A 33 2.66 9.04 1.84
N SER A 34 3.54 9.05 2.83
CA SER A 34 4.66 10.00 2.91
C SER A 34 5.66 9.81 1.76
N ALA A 35 5.92 8.58 1.35
CA ALA A 35 6.77 8.28 0.21
C ALA A 35 6.15 8.76 -1.11
N LEU A 36 4.85 8.59 -1.30
CA LEU A 36 4.12 9.10 -2.48
C LEU A 36 4.11 10.62 -2.53
N ASP A 37 3.99 11.28 -1.38
CA ASP A 37 4.07 12.73 -1.26
C ASP A 37 5.47 13.23 -1.63
N ALA A 38 6.52 12.60 -1.08
CA ALA A 38 7.90 12.91 -1.40
C ALA A 38 8.25 12.67 -2.89
N ALA A 39 7.64 11.67 -3.52
CA ALA A 39 7.78 11.39 -4.95
C ALA A 39 6.91 12.29 -5.85
N GLY A 40 6.09 13.17 -5.27
CA GLY A 40 5.24 14.12 -6.00
C GLY A 40 4.03 13.49 -6.70
N VAL A 41 3.58 12.31 -6.24
CA VAL A 41 2.47 11.55 -6.85
C VAL A 41 1.31 11.25 -5.91
N ALA A 42 1.30 11.79 -4.69
CA ALA A 42 0.19 11.64 -3.75
C ALA A 42 -1.17 12.16 -4.27
N TRP A 43 -1.17 13.05 -5.27
CA TRP A 43 -2.41 13.51 -5.94
C TRP A 43 -3.02 12.47 -6.89
N ARG A 44 -2.27 11.43 -7.28
CA ARG A 44 -2.72 10.33 -8.15
C ARG A 44 -3.08 9.07 -7.37
N TRP A 45 -2.64 8.97 -6.11
CA TRP A 45 -2.72 7.74 -5.33
C TRP A 45 -3.27 8.01 -3.93
N ALA A 46 -4.40 7.40 -3.61
CA ALA A 46 -4.99 7.42 -2.28
C ALA A 46 -4.60 6.15 -1.51
N VAL A 47 -3.91 6.32 -0.39
CA VAL A 47 -3.55 5.22 0.52
C VAL A 47 -4.55 5.18 1.68
N ALA A 48 -5.11 4.00 1.93
CA ALA A 48 -5.98 3.76 3.07
C ALA A 48 -5.53 2.51 3.85
N SER A 49 -5.51 2.62 5.18
CA SER A 49 -5.26 1.49 6.06
C SER A 49 -6.54 0.69 6.28
N ALA A 50 -6.45 -0.64 6.22
CA ALA A 50 -7.54 -1.51 6.63
C ALA A 50 -7.81 -1.47 8.14
N VAL A 51 -6.87 -0.93 8.93
CA VAL A 51 -6.96 -0.82 10.38
C VAL A 51 -7.07 0.66 10.77
N PRO A 52 -8.13 1.07 11.49
CA PRO A 52 -8.19 2.43 12.01
C PRO A 52 -7.10 2.68 13.08
N PRO A 53 -6.40 3.83 13.07
CA PRO A 53 -5.36 4.14 14.07
C PRO A 53 -5.84 4.05 15.52
N HIS A 54 -7.09 4.39 15.79
CA HIS A 54 -7.68 4.32 17.14
C HIS A 54 -7.91 2.89 17.65
N ARG A 55 -7.75 1.86 16.81
CA ARG A 55 -7.85 0.45 17.20
C ARG A 55 -6.51 -0.15 17.63
N LEU A 56 -5.39 0.56 17.43
CA LEU A 56 -4.09 0.09 17.88
C LEU A 56 -4.08 -0.06 19.40
N ARG A 57 -3.65 -1.22 19.89
CA ARG A 57 -3.60 -1.47 21.33
C ARG A 57 -2.34 -0.86 21.91
N SER A 58 -2.43 -0.35 23.13
CA SER A 58 -1.29 0.30 23.79
C SER A 58 -0.08 -0.61 23.94
N ASN A 59 -0.28 -1.92 24.13
CA ASN A 59 0.81 -2.88 24.24
C ASN A 59 1.52 -3.09 22.88
N GLU A 60 0.78 -3.11 21.78
CA GLU A 60 1.34 -3.21 20.42
C GLU A 60 2.18 -1.98 20.09
N VAL A 61 1.65 -0.78 20.35
CA VAL A 61 2.38 0.48 20.14
C VAL A 61 3.60 0.56 21.05
N SER A 62 3.52 0.05 22.29
CA SER A 62 4.65 0.07 23.22
C SER A 62 5.83 -0.79 22.77
N ALA A 63 5.58 -1.85 21.98
CA ALA A 63 6.62 -2.71 21.44
C ALA A 63 7.41 -2.05 20.30
N LEU A 64 6.89 -0.96 19.71
CA LEU A 64 7.55 -0.27 18.61
C LEU A 64 8.80 0.49 19.10
N PRO A 65 9.81 0.69 18.22
CA PRO A 65 10.93 1.54 18.54
C PRO A 65 10.52 2.97 18.87
N THR A 66 11.31 3.62 19.74
CA THR A 66 10.98 4.95 20.26
C THR A 66 10.72 5.98 19.18
N HIS A 67 11.48 5.95 18.08
CA HIS A 67 11.33 6.92 17.00
C HIS A 67 10.03 6.70 16.20
N VAL A 68 9.63 5.44 15.99
CA VAL A 68 8.35 5.08 15.35
C VAL A 68 7.17 5.50 16.22
N ARG A 69 7.24 5.27 17.55
CA ARG A 69 6.17 5.68 18.49
C ARG A 69 5.90 7.18 18.50
N LYS A 70 6.91 7.99 18.16
CA LYS A 70 6.76 9.46 18.08
C LYS A 70 6.01 9.91 16.84
N ILE A 71 5.88 9.05 15.83
CA ILE A 71 5.10 9.33 14.62
C ILE A 71 3.62 9.29 14.99
N VAL A 72 2.89 10.36 14.65
CA VAL A 72 1.43 10.39 14.72
C VAL A 72 0.90 10.00 13.34
N PRO A 73 0.48 8.73 13.13
CA PRO A 73 0.09 8.27 11.81
C PRO A 73 -1.18 8.99 11.35
N ARG A 74 -1.05 9.74 10.25
CA ARG A 74 -2.17 10.38 9.54
C ARG A 74 -2.50 9.53 8.34
N VAL A 75 -3.46 8.63 8.49
CA VAL A 75 -3.86 7.68 7.44
C VAL A 75 -5.37 7.67 7.30
N ALA A 76 -5.84 7.65 6.05
CA ALA A 76 -7.23 7.35 5.78
C ALA A 76 -7.53 5.90 6.19
N VAL A 77 -8.76 5.63 6.58
CA VAL A 77 -9.25 4.28 6.86
C VAL A 77 -9.97 3.76 5.63
N ALA A 78 -9.76 2.51 5.27
CA ALA A 78 -10.47 1.85 4.19
C ALA A 78 -11.90 1.54 4.64
N ASP A 79 -12.82 2.48 4.35
CA ASP A 79 -14.26 2.27 4.43
C ASP A 79 -14.76 1.38 3.26
N PRO A 80 -16.03 0.92 3.29
CA PRO A 80 -16.55 0.05 2.23
C PRO A 80 -16.42 0.62 0.82
N ASP A 81 -16.56 1.94 0.65
CA ASP A 81 -16.45 2.59 -0.65
C ASP A 81 -15.00 2.51 -1.17
N ARG A 82 -14.01 2.81 -0.31
CA ARG A 82 -12.58 2.68 -0.63
C ARG A 82 -12.16 1.24 -0.90
N LEU A 83 -12.77 0.27 -0.21
CA LEU A 83 -12.53 -1.15 -0.48
C LEU A 83 -13.11 -1.56 -1.84
N ALA A 84 -14.29 -1.03 -2.21
CA ALA A 84 -14.91 -1.31 -3.51
C ALA A 84 -14.11 -0.71 -4.69
N THR A 85 -13.45 0.44 -4.47
CA THR A 85 -12.62 1.11 -5.50
C THR A 85 -11.12 0.84 -5.35
N ALA A 86 -10.72 -0.13 -4.53
CA ALA A 86 -9.31 -0.46 -4.37
C ALA A 86 -8.75 -0.98 -5.70
N GLU A 87 -7.67 -0.39 -6.18
CA GLU A 87 -6.99 -0.88 -7.38
C GLU A 87 -5.80 -1.76 -7.03
N LEU A 88 -5.28 -1.65 -5.81
CA LEU A 88 -4.25 -2.53 -5.25
C LEU A 88 -4.57 -2.81 -3.77
N VAL A 89 -4.38 -4.07 -3.34
CA VAL A 89 -4.36 -4.45 -1.93
C VAL A 89 -2.96 -4.94 -1.59
N ILE A 90 -2.33 -4.32 -0.60
CA ILE A 90 -0.95 -4.65 -0.23
C ILE A 90 -0.81 -5.00 1.24
N GLY A 91 0.12 -5.91 1.53
CA GLY A 91 0.67 -6.17 2.86
C GLY A 91 2.17 -5.92 2.85
N PHE A 92 2.77 -5.68 4.01
CA PHE A 92 4.21 -5.51 4.16
C PHE A 92 4.87 -6.71 4.83
N THR A 93 4.16 -7.38 5.73
CA THR A 93 4.59 -8.68 6.27
C THR A 93 3.66 -9.76 5.75
N GLU A 94 2.38 -9.72 6.06
CA GLU A 94 1.42 -10.71 5.59
C GLU A 94 0.11 -10.03 5.26
N LEU A 95 -0.66 -10.59 4.33
CA LEU A 95 -1.98 -10.08 4.03
C LEU A 95 -2.99 -10.46 5.12
N ARG A 96 -3.83 -9.50 5.48
CA ARG A 96 -5.07 -9.71 6.22
C ARG A 96 -6.12 -10.29 5.28
N TRP A 97 -6.12 -11.60 5.13
CA TRP A 97 -7.03 -12.33 4.24
C TRP A 97 -8.52 -11.97 4.37
N PRO A 98 -9.08 -11.74 5.57
CA PRO A 98 -10.48 -11.32 5.68
C PRO A 98 -10.80 -10.02 4.93
N VAL A 99 -9.84 -9.08 4.82
CA VAL A 99 -10.01 -7.85 4.05
C VAL A 99 -9.89 -8.12 2.56
N VAL A 100 -8.93 -8.96 2.16
CA VAL A 100 -8.77 -9.39 0.76
C VAL A 100 -10.03 -10.10 0.26
N ASP A 101 -10.58 -11.02 1.05
CA ASP A 101 -11.80 -11.74 0.71
C ASP A 101 -13.01 -10.82 0.63
N HIS A 102 -13.07 -9.79 1.47
CA HIS A 102 -14.11 -8.76 1.39
C HIS A 102 -14.01 -7.94 0.10
N VAL A 103 -12.81 -7.48 -0.28
CA VAL A 103 -12.58 -6.77 -1.55
C VAL A 103 -12.97 -7.64 -2.75
N ARG A 104 -12.62 -8.93 -2.73
CA ARG A 104 -13.01 -9.89 -3.77
C ARG A 104 -14.52 -10.09 -3.84
N ALA A 105 -15.21 -10.15 -2.69
CA ALA A 105 -16.66 -10.28 -2.63
C ALA A 105 -17.39 -9.05 -3.21
N LEU A 106 -16.75 -7.88 -3.21
CA LEU A 106 -17.23 -6.66 -3.87
C LEU A 106 -17.02 -6.68 -5.39
N HIS A 107 -16.61 -7.82 -5.97
CA HIS A 107 -16.31 -8.01 -7.39
C HIS A 107 -15.19 -7.08 -7.91
N CYS A 108 -14.32 -6.63 -7.01
CA CYS A 108 -13.16 -5.82 -7.36
C CYS A 108 -11.94 -6.74 -7.58
N PRO A 109 -11.39 -6.84 -8.81
CA PRO A 109 -10.26 -7.70 -9.13
C PRO A 109 -8.92 -7.09 -8.69
N ALA A 110 -8.87 -6.38 -7.57
CA ALA A 110 -7.66 -5.76 -7.07
C ALA A 110 -6.61 -6.85 -6.77
N PRO A 111 -5.41 -6.82 -7.38
CA PRO A 111 -4.34 -7.73 -7.01
C PRO A 111 -3.99 -7.52 -5.53
N ALA A 112 -3.84 -8.64 -4.82
CA ALA A 112 -3.50 -8.67 -3.41
C ALA A 112 -2.11 -9.29 -3.23
N LEU A 113 -1.13 -8.49 -2.78
CA LEU A 113 0.28 -8.92 -2.74
C LEU A 113 1.04 -8.44 -1.51
N ALA A 114 2.12 -9.16 -1.20
CA ALA A 114 3.14 -8.71 -0.26
C ALA A 114 4.10 -7.76 -0.99
N LEU A 115 4.10 -6.48 -0.62
CA LEU A 115 4.84 -5.44 -1.35
C LEU A 115 6.36 -5.66 -1.36
N PRO A 116 7.04 -6.04 -0.25
CA PRO A 116 8.48 -6.26 -0.27
C PRO A 116 8.91 -7.38 -1.22
N ASP A 117 8.04 -8.36 -1.44
CA ASP A 117 8.30 -9.50 -2.31
C ASP A 117 8.03 -9.18 -3.79
N PHE A 118 7.16 -8.21 -4.06
CA PHE A 118 6.82 -7.74 -5.41
C PHE A 118 7.75 -6.62 -5.90
N ILE A 119 8.38 -5.86 -5.01
CA ILE A 119 9.05 -4.61 -5.40
C ILE A 119 10.13 -4.82 -6.47
N ASP A 120 10.89 -5.92 -6.39
CA ASP A 120 11.91 -6.25 -7.38
C ASP A 120 11.31 -6.59 -8.76
N ASP A 121 10.21 -7.35 -8.78
CA ASP A 121 9.46 -7.64 -10.00
C ASP A 121 8.87 -6.37 -10.61
N GLY A 122 8.34 -5.49 -9.76
CA GLY A 122 7.79 -4.18 -10.15
C GLY A 122 8.84 -3.28 -10.78
N GLU A 123 10.03 -3.20 -10.19
CA GLU A 123 11.15 -2.41 -10.72
C GLU A 123 11.67 -2.94 -12.06
N ALA A 124 11.63 -4.25 -12.29
CA ALA A 124 11.99 -4.83 -13.59
C ALA A 124 11.06 -4.37 -14.73
N LEU A 125 9.79 -4.07 -14.42
CA LEU A 125 8.83 -3.51 -15.38
C LEU A 125 9.16 -2.07 -15.77
N ALA A 126 9.83 -1.32 -14.88
CA ALA A 126 10.14 0.09 -15.06
C ALA A 126 11.25 0.36 -16.10
N THR A 127 11.68 -0.67 -16.84
CA THR A 127 12.63 -0.61 -17.97
C THR A 127 11.97 -0.13 -19.27
N ARG A 128 10.64 0.02 -19.30
CA ARG A 128 9.84 0.48 -20.44
C ARG A 128 8.77 1.48 -19.96
N PRO A 129 8.09 2.21 -20.86
CA PRO A 129 6.92 3.01 -20.48
C PRO A 129 5.92 2.11 -19.75
N LEU A 130 5.67 2.41 -18.47
CA LEU A 130 4.81 1.63 -17.60
C LEU A 130 3.47 2.36 -17.51
N ASN A 131 2.38 1.68 -17.84
CA ASN A 131 1.03 2.15 -17.54
C ASN A 131 0.45 1.32 -16.39
N PHE A 132 -0.66 1.80 -15.82
CA PHE A 132 -1.25 1.12 -14.68
C PHE A 132 -1.71 -0.30 -15.01
N ALA A 133 -2.26 -0.52 -16.21
CA ALA A 133 -2.72 -1.85 -16.63
C ALA A 133 -1.58 -2.88 -16.60
N ALA A 134 -0.38 -2.50 -17.07
CA ALA A 134 0.80 -3.36 -17.04
C ALA A 134 1.31 -3.61 -15.61
N LEU A 135 1.28 -2.60 -14.73
CA LEU A 135 1.60 -2.77 -13.31
C LEU A 135 0.60 -3.72 -12.63
N SER A 136 -0.70 -3.50 -12.84
CA SER A 136 -1.78 -4.31 -12.28
C SER A 136 -1.74 -5.75 -12.77
N ASP A 137 -1.46 -5.99 -14.05
CA ASP A 137 -1.30 -7.34 -14.60
C ASP A 137 -0.10 -8.08 -13.97
N ALA A 138 1.04 -7.41 -13.84
CA ALA A 138 2.20 -7.99 -13.19
C ALA A 138 1.95 -8.29 -11.70
N ALA A 139 1.31 -7.37 -11.00
CA ALA A 139 0.85 -7.55 -9.62
C ALA A 139 -0.10 -8.75 -9.48
N MET A 140 -1.03 -8.91 -10.43
CA MET A 140 -1.95 -10.05 -10.47
C MET A 140 -1.21 -11.37 -10.71
N ARG A 141 -0.29 -11.41 -11.69
CA ARG A 141 0.54 -12.59 -11.96
C ARG A 141 1.39 -12.97 -10.75
N HIS A 142 1.98 -11.98 -10.06
CA HIS A 142 2.73 -12.22 -8.83
C HIS A 142 1.84 -12.81 -7.73
N ALA A 143 0.66 -12.23 -7.51
CA ALA A 143 -0.30 -12.72 -6.52
C ALA A 143 -0.76 -14.15 -6.80
N LEU A 144 -1.03 -14.49 -8.07
CA LEU A 144 -1.42 -15.83 -8.49
C LEU A 144 -0.30 -16.86 -8.36
N ALA A 145 0.96 -16.44 -8.56
CA ALA A 145 2.12 -17.32 -8.38
C ALA A 145 2.42 -17.60 -6.90
N ARG A 146 1.93 -16.76 -5.98
CA ARG A 146 2.15 -16.86 -4.53
C ARG A 146 0.83 -16.81 -3.75
N PRO A 147 -0.05 -17.83 -3.91
CA PRO A 147 -1.33 -17.90 -3.21
C PRO A 147 -1.06 -18.16 -1.72
N GLY A 148 -0.91 -17.10 -0.94
CA GLY A 148 -0.50 -17.17 0.45
C GLY A 148 0.26 -15.94 0.93
N ALA A 149 0.82 -15.14 0.00
CA ALA A 149 1.45 -13.82 0.19
C ALA A 149 1.82 -13.50 1.66
N SER A 150 2.79 -14.27 2.16
CA SER A 150 3.57 -13.96 3.36
C SER A 150 4.90 -13.45 2.82
N ALA A 151 5.22 -12.21 3.14
CA ALA A 151 6.47 -11.57 2.78
C ALA A 151 7.61 -12.28 3.52
N THR A 152 8.80 -12.23 2.93
CA THR A 152 10.03 -12.63 3.62
C THR A 152 10.27 -11.89 4.95
N ARG A 153 9.66 -10.71 5.14
CA ARG A 153 9.64 -10.00 6.43
C ARG A 153 8.55 -10.52 7.36
N SER A 154 8.98 -11.11 8.47
CA SER A 154 8.10 -11.45 9.59
C SER A 154 7.75 -10.22 10.43
N SER A 155 6.51 -10.18 10.92
CA SER A 155 6.06 -9.20 11.91
C SER A 155 6.67 -9.42 13.31
N ALA A 156 7.39 -10.52 13.53
CA ALA A 156 8.13 -10.78 14.76
C ALA A 156 9.19 -9.70 15.06
N ASN A 157 9.70 -9.01 14.03
CA ASN A 157 10.78 -8.02 14.14
C ASN A 157 10.25 -6.58 14.20
N VAL A 158 8.95 -6.38 14.47
CA VAL A 158 8.31 -5.06 14.53
C VAL A 158 8.88 -4.17 15.65
N SER A 159 9.59 -4.74 16.63
CA SER A 159 10.33 -4.01 17.66
C SER A 159 11.67 -3.43 17.20
N ASP A 160 12.13 -3.79 16.00
CA ASP A 160 13.51 -3.51 15.56
C ASP A 160 13.54 -2.28 14.65
N ASP A 161 14.53 -1.39 14.83
CA ASP A 161 14.70 -0.19 14.00
C ASP A 161 14.93 -0.56 12.51
N ASP A 162 15.65 -1.65 12.26
CA ASP A 162 15.96 -2.14 10.91
C ASP A 162 14.71 -2.57 10.14
N PHE A 163 13.71 -3.11 10.83
CA PHE A 163 12.43 -3.47 10.22
C PHE A 163 11.75 -2.24 9.62
N TRP A 164 11.62 -1.16 10.40
CA TRP A 164 10.95 0.06 9.98
C TRP A 164 11.75 0.85 8.95
N THR A 165 13.09 0.86 9.07
CA THR A 165 13.97 1.45 8.06
C THR A 165 13.82 0.74 6.73
N GLY A 166 13.84 -0.59 6.74
CA GLY A 166 13.59 -1.38 5.55
C GLY A 166 12.18 -1.21 4.99
N LEU A 167 11.17 -0.98 5.85
CA LEU A 167 9.79 -0.73 5.43
C LEU A 167 9.67 0.60 4.68
N ALA A 168 10.34 1.64 5.19
CA ALA A 168 10.43 2.94 4.55
C ALA A 168 11.14 2.86 3.18
N ASP A 169 12.21 2.08 3.07
CA ASP A 169 12.89 1.83 1.78
C ASP A 169 11.96 1.20 0.75
N VAL A 170 11.22 0.14 1.13
CA VAL A 170 10.23 -0.50 0.24
C VAL A 170 9.14 0.50 -0.19
N CYS A 171 8.66 1.34 0.72
CA CYS A 171 7.69 2.39 0.41
C CYS A 171 8.25 3.41 -0.59
N ALA A 172 9.50 3.85 -0.41
CA ALA A 172 10.17 4.81 -1.29
C ALA A 172 10.38 4.24 -2.70
N ARG A 173 10.86 2.99 -2.78
CA ARG A 173 11.02 2.26 -4.05
C ARG A 173 9.69 2.10 -4.77
N PHE A 174 8.63 1.75 -4.03
CA PHE A 174 7.30 1.60 -4.62
C PHE A 174 6.74 2.95 -5.10
N ALA A 175 6.92 4.03 -4.34
CA ALA A 175 6.52 5.37 -4.78
C ALA A 175 7.28 5.80 -6.05
N ALA A 176 8.58 5.49 -6.15
CA ALA A 176 9.37 5.74 -7.36
C ALA A 176 8.89 4.91 -8.57
N LEU A 177 8.46 3.66 -8.34
CA LEU A 177 7.82 2.84 -9.36
C LEU A 177 6.51 3.49 -9.83
N LEU A 178 5.65 3.91 -8.90
CA LEU A 178 4.37 4.56 -9.21
C LEU A 178 4.53 5.93 -9.88
N GLN A 179 5.64 6.63 -9.63
CA GLN A 179 5.99 7.86 -10.33
C GLN A 179 6.21 7.65 -11.84
N ARG A 180 6.66 6.46 -12.24
CA ARG A 180 6.87 6.09 -13.65
C ARG A 180 5.62 5.60 -14.35
N VAL A 181 4.54 5.36 -13.60
CA VAL A 181 3.27 4.93 -14.18
C VAL A 181 2.63 6.12 -14.88
N ASN A 182 2.60 6.10 -16.22
CA ASN A 182 1.90 7.09 -17.02
C ASN A 182 0.50 6.55 -17.37
N ASP A 183 -0.51 7.40 -17.26
CA ASP A 183 -1.86 7.12 -17.78
C ASP A 183 -1.98 7.64 -19.22
#